data_AF-A0A3C0S5S8-F1
#
_entry.id   AF-A0A3C0S5S8-F1
#
_cell.length_a   1.000
_cell.length_b   1.000
_cell.length_c   1.000
_cell.angle_alpha   90.00
_cell.angle_beta   90.00
_cell.angle_gamma   90.00
#
_symmetry.space_group_name_H-M   'P 1'
#
loop_
_entity.id
_entity.type
_entity.pdbx_description
1 polymer ?
#
loop_
_entity_poly.entity_id
_entity_poly.type
_entity_poly.pdbx_seq_one_letter_code
_entity_poly.pdbx_strand_id
1 'polypeptide(L)'
;PLMLPLTFVYLPSSFDTVPIGAWASLAYVSMFSMFIGFVFWYKGLAQGGTATIGQLQLLQPFFGLALAAGLLHEQVGVGMLAVTVAVILCVVGTKRFAR
;
A
#
# COMPACT_ATOMS: atom_id res chain seq x y z
N PRO A 1 -0.23 -16.25 -4.54
CA PRO A 1 0.05 -17.69 -4.76
C PRO A 1 1.51 -18.09 -4.49
N LEU A 2 2.51 -17.32 -4.93
CA LEU A 2 3.94 -17.67 -4.72
C LEU A 2 4.42 -17.53 -3.27
N MET A 3 3.78 -16.71 -2.45
CA MET A 3 4.21 -16.54 -1.05
C MET A 3 4.09 -17.83 -0.23
N LEU A 4 3.10 -18.68 -0.51
CA LEU A 4 2.87 -19.91 0.24
C LEU A 4 4.04 -20.92 0.12
N PRO A 5 4.54 -21.27 -1.08
CA PRO A 5 5.73 -22.11 -1.20
C PRO A 5 6.99 -21.41 -0.66
N LEU A 6 7.14 -20.09 -0.83
CA LEU A 6 8.29 -19.35 -0.29
C LEU A 6 8.33 -19.40 1.23
N THR A 7 7.19 -19.39 1.93
CA THR A 7 7.15 -19.57 3.39
C THR A 7 7.78 -20.89 3.82
N PHE A 8 7.57 -21.98 3.08
CA PHE A 8 8.20 -23.27 3.39
C PHE A 8 9.69 -23.28 3.07
N VAL A 9 10.11 -22.62 2.00
CA VAL A 9 11.54 -22.51 1.61
C VAL A 9 12.33 -21.67 2.62
N TYR A 10 11.74 -20.59 3.12
CA TYR A 10 12.37 -19.66 4.07
C TYR A 10 11.95 -19.91 5.53
N LEU A 11 11.34 -21.07 5.84
CA LEU A 11 10.96 -21.40 7.20
C LEU A 11 12.24 -21.49 8.05
N PRO A 12 12.34 -20.72 9.15
CA PRO A 12 13.50 -20.83 10.01
C PRO A 12 13.52 -22.22 10.67
N SER A 13 14.72 -22.77 10.86
CA SER A 13 14.92 -24.05 11.53
C SER A 13 14.55 -24.01 13.02
N SER A 14 14.49 -22.82 13.63
CA SER A 14 13.96 -22.58 14.97
C SER A 14 13.29 -21.22 15.06
N PHE A 15 12.21 -21.11 15.84
CA PHE A 15 11.51 -19.83 16.07
C PHE A 15 12.11 -19.01 17.21
N ASP A 16 13.00 -19.60 18.01
CA ASP A 16 13.63 -18.93 19.16
C ASP A 16 14.50 -17.74 18.75
N THR A 17 14.96 -17.73 17.51
CA THR A 17 15.77 -16.65 16.92
C THR A 17 14.93 -15.53 16.31
N VAL A 18 13.61 -15.68 16.22
CA VAL A 18 12.73 -14.68 15.61
C VAL A 18 12.49 -13.55 16.61
N PRO A 19 12.93 -12.31 16.30
CA PRO A 19 12.79 -11.20 17.23
C PRO A 19 11.33 -10.86 17.46
N ILE A 20 10.99 -10.41 18.66
CA ILE A 20 9.62 -10.02 19.01
C ILE A 20 9.06 -8.93 18.08
N GLY A 21 9.93 -8.05 17.57
CA GLY A 21 9.57 -7.03 16.58
C GLY A 21 9.04 -7.62 15.28
N ALA A 22 9.52 -8.79 14.84
CA ALA A 22 9.01 -9.47 13.65
C ALA A 22 7.59 -10.00 13.88
N TRP A 23 7.32 -10.60 15.03
CA TRP A 23 5.98 -11.05 15.42
C TRP A 23 5.00 -9.87 15.56
N ALA A 24 5.43 -8.79 16.20
CA ALA A 24 4.63 -7.57 16.34
C ALA A 24 4.32 -6.95 14.96
N SER A 25 5.31 -6.91 14.07
CA SER A 25 5.12 -6.41 12.69
C SER A 25 4.15 -7.29 11.90
N LEU A 26 4.25 -8.61 12.03
CA LEU A 26 3.33 -9.56 11.39
C LEU A 26 1.89 -9.38 11.90
N ALA A 27 1.71 -9.25 13.22
CA ALA A 27 0.42 -8.99 13.84
C ALA A 27 -0.16 -7.65 13.35
N TYR A 28 0.66 -6.60 13.30
CA TYR A 28 0.24 -5.28 12.86
C TYR A 28 -0.19 -5.27 11.39
N VAL A 29 0.65 -5.80 10.49
CA VAL A 29 0.37 -5.80 9.05
C VAL A 29 -0.85 -6.66 8.72
N SER A 30 -0.99 -7.84 9.33
CA SER A 30 -2.13 -8.72 9.07
C SER A 30 -3.45 -8.16 9.61
N MET A 31 -3.45 -7.62 10.83
CA MET A 31 -4.67 -7.16 11.49
C MET A 31 -5.10 -5.77 11.00
N PHE A 32 -4.21 -4.78 11.05
CA PHE A 32 -4.58 -3.40 10.75
C PHE A 32 -4.53 -3.10 9.25
N SER A 33 -3.40 -3.41 8.60
CA SER A 33 -3.18 -3.01 7.20
C SER A 33 -4.01 -3.85 6.23
N MET A 34 -4.10 -5.16 6.47
CA MET A 34 -4.93 -6.05 5.66
C MET A 34 -6.34 -6.13 6.21
N PHE A 35 -6.58 -6.80 7.34
CA PHE A 35 -7.94 -7.16 7.76
C PHE A 35 -8.87 -5.95 8.03
N ILE A 36 -8.48 -5.06 8.95
CA ILE A 36 -9.30 -3.89 9.33
C ILE A 36 -9.38 -2.89 8.16
N GLY A 37 -8.27 -2.65 7.47
CA GLY A 37 -8.24 -1.80 6.27
C GLY A 37 -9.28 -2.22 5.22
N PHE A 38 -9.44 -3.53 4.99
CA PHE A 38 -10.44 -4.05 4.07
C PHE A 38 -11.89 -3.72 4.49
N VAL A 39 -12.21 -3.66 5.79
CA VAL A 39 -13.56 -3.28 6.24
C VAL A 39 -13.90 -1.87 5.78
N PHE A 40 -13.01 -0.91 6.00
CA PHE A 40 -13.19 0.46 5.54
C PHE A 40 -13.21 0.56 4.01
N TRP A 41 -12.35 -0.20 3.34
CA TRP A 41 -12.31 -0.26 1.89
C TRP A 41 -13.63 -0.73 1.29
N TYR A 42 -14.15 -1.87 1.75
CA TYR A 42 -15.43 -2.40 1.27
C TYR A 42 -16.61 -1.49 1.60
N LYS A 43 -16.60 -0.86 2.79
CA LYS A 43 -17.61 0.14 3.14
C LYS A 43 -17.54 1.37 2.23
N GLY A 44 -16.34 1.87 1.94
CA GLY A 44 -16.12 2.95 0.99
C GLY A 44 -16.60 2.59 -0.42
N LEU A 45 -16.27 1.40 -0.90
CA LEU A 45 -16.75 0.89 -2.19
C LEU A 45 -18.28 0.81 -2.25
N ALA A 46 -18.92 0.32 -1.18
CA ALA A 46 -20.38 0.22 -1.10
C ALA A 46 -21.07 1.60 -1.10
N GLN A 47 -20.43 2.63 -0.53
CA GLN A 47 -21.00 3.98 -0.45
C GLN A 47 -20.70 4.85 -1.68
N GLY A 48 -19.47 4.79 -2.20
CA GLY A 48 -18.98 5.68 -3.26
C GLY A 48 -18.88 5.06 -4.65
N GLY A 49 -19.06 3.74 -4.77
CA GLY A 49 -18.85 2.99 -6.01
C GLY A 49 -17.38 2.83 -6.38
N THR A 50 -17.09 1.84 -7.22
CA THR A 50 -15.71 1.47 -7.61
C THR A 50 -14.98 2.60 -8.34
N ALA A 51 -15.67 3.34 -9.22
CA ALA A 51 -15.07 4.41 -10.01
C ALA A 51 -14.57 5.57 -9.15
N THR A 52 -15.36 6.04 -8.18
CA THR A 52 -14.99 7.17 -7.30
C THR A 52 -13.87 6.78 -6.35
N ILE A 53 -14.00 5.62 -5.71
CA ILE A 53 -13.02 5.15 -4.73
C ILE A 53 -11.67 4.81 -5.40
N GLY A 54 -11.69 4.30 -6.63
CA GLY A 54 -10.47 4.11 -7.43
C GLY A 54 -9.78 5.43 -7.80
N GLN A 55 -10.53 6.52 -7.98
CA GLN A 55 -9.92 7.85 -8.18
C GLN A 55 -9.30 8.39 -6.89
N LEU A 56 -9.93 8.16 -5.72
CA LEU A 56 -9.34 8.53 -4.44
C LEU A 56 -8.01 7.83 -4.19
N GLN A 57 -7.82 6.59 -4.67
CA GLN A 57 -6.52 5.91 -4.59
C GLN A 57 -5.40 6.60 -5.37
N LEU A 58 -5.70 7.44 -6.36
CA LEU A 58 -4.66 8.24 -7.02
C LEU A 58 -4.02 9.26 -6.08
N LEU A 59 -4.63 9.53 -4.92
CA LEU A 59 -4.03 10.33 -3.86
C LEU A 59 -3.07 9.52 -2.98
N GLN A 60 -3.17 8.19 -2.98
CA GLN A 60 -2.36 7.31 -2.13
C GLN A 60 -0.84 7.52 -2.30
N PRO A 61 -0.28 7.68 -3.51
CA PRO A 61 1.14 7.97 -3.69
C PRO A 61 1.61 9.24 -2.98
N PHE A 62 0.79 10.30 -2.98
CA PHE A 62 1.14 11.55 -2.29
C PHE A 62 1.13 11.38 -0.78
N PHE A 63 0.10 10.73 -0.24
CA PHE A 63 0.07 10.43 1.19
C PHE A 63 1.20 9.49 1.59
N GLY A 64 1.55 8.51 0.75
CA GLY A 64 2.71 7.64 0.97
C GLY A 64 4.02 8.42 1.07
N LEU A 65 4.30 9.32 0.12
CA LEU A 65 5.49 10.17 0.16
C LEU A 65 5.47 11.16 1.33
N ALA A 66 4.31 11.77 1.64
CA ALA A 66 4.16 12.69 2.76
C ALA A 66 4.39 11.99 4.11
N LEU A 67 3.87 10.77 4.28
CA LEU A 67 4.10 9.95 5.47
C LEU A 67 5.56 9.49 5.55
N ALA A 68 6.19 9.11 4.44
CA ALA A 68 7.61 8.77 4.42
C ALA A 68 8.49 9.95 4.84
N ALA A 69 8.23 11.16 4.31
CA ALA A 69 8.94 12.37 4.72
C ALA A 69 8.67 12.75 6.18
N GLY A 70 7.41 12.66 6.62
CA GLY A 70 6.97 13.15 7.93
C GLY A 70 7.28 12.21 9.09
N LEU A 71 7.04 10.90 8.92
CA LEU A 71 7.24 9.89 9.96
C LEU A 71 8.60 9.21 9.89
N LEU A 72 9.09 8.90 8.68
CA LEU A 72 10.34 8.16 8.49
C LEU A 72 11.52 9.11 8.21
N HIS A 73 11.26 10.41 8.06
CA HIS A 73 12.26 11.44 7.73
C HIS A 73 13.04 11.12 6.44
N GLU A 74 12.42 10.40 5.51
CA GLU A 74 13.03 10.09 4.23
C GLU A 74 13.08 11.32 3.32
N GLN A 75 14.17 11.46 2.57
CA GLN A 75 14.31 12.54 1.60
C GLN A 75 13.44 12.26 0.37
N VAL A 76 12.28 12.92 0.32
CA VAL A 76 11.43 12.90 -0.87
C VAL A 76 12.06 13.79 -1.94
N GLY A 77 12.81 13.15 -2.83
CA GLY A 77 13.44 13.82 -3.96
C GLY A 77 12.42 14.32 -4.99
N VAL A 78 12.79 15.36 -5.73
CA VAL A 78 11.98 15.92 -6.84
C VAL A 78 11.63 14.84 -7.87
N GLY A 79 12.52 13.87 -8.09
CA GLY A 79 12.27 12.74 -9.00
C GLY A 79 11.08 11.85 -8.57
N MET A 80 10.90 11.60 -7.27
CA MET A 80 9.77 10.80 -6.77
C MET A 80 8.45 11.49 -7.04
N LEU A 81 8.38 12.80 -6.75
CA LEU A 81 7.21 13.63 -7.04
C LEU A 81 6.92 13.70 -8.54
N ALA A 82 7.95 13.90 -9.37
CA ALA A 82 7.80 13.96 -10.82
C ALA A 82 7.22 12.66 -11.39
N VAL A 83 7.70 11.50 -10.94
CA VAL A 83 7.17 10.20 -11.36
C VAL A 83 5.73 10.01 -10.88
N THR A 84 5.41 10.36 -9.63
CA THR A 84 4.03 10.31 -9.12
C THR A 84 3.08 11.14 -9.97
N VAL A 85 3.45 12.39 -10.28
CA VAL A 85 2.64 13.27 -11.14
C VAL A 85 2.52 12.70 -12.56
N ALA A 86 3.61 12.17 -13.13
CA ALA A 86 3.60 11.57 -14.47
C ALA A 86 2.64 10.37 -14.55
N VAL A 87 2.66 9.46 -13.56
CA VAL A 87 1.73 8.32 -13.50
C VAL A 87 0.29 8.80 -13.45
N ILE A 88 -0.01 9.83 -12.66
CA ILE A 88 -1.37 10.39 -12.57
C ILE A 88 -1.79 11.02 -13.89
N LEU A 89 -0.92 11.78 -14.56
CA LEU A 89 -1.20 12.34 -15.88
C LEU A 89 -1.48 11.24 -16.90
N CYS A 90 -0.74 10.12 -16.87
CA CYS A 90 -1.01 8.96 -17.71
C CYS A 90 -2.40 8.37 -17.42
N VAL A 91 -2.77 8.18 -16.15
CA VAL A 91 -4.10 7.65 -15.77
C VAL A 91 -5.23 8.61 -16.16
N VAL A 92 -5.04 9.91 -15.98
CA VAL A 92 -6.01 10.93 -16.42
C VAL A 92 -6.13 10.93 -17.95
N GLY A 93 -5.01 10.81 -18.67
CA GLY A 93 -4.97 10.68 -20.11
C GLY A 93 -5.74 9.46 -20.59
N THR A 94 -5.43 8.27 -20.09
CA THR A 94 -6.16 7.04 -20.46
C THR A 94 -7.64 7.13 -20.15
N LYS A 95 -8.04 7.68 -19.01
CA LYS A 95 -9.46 7.89 -18.67
C LYS A 95 -10.15 8.89 -19.61
N ARG A 96 -9.43 9.89 -20.13
CA ARG A 96 -9.94 10.87 -21.09
C ARG A 96 -10.13 10.28 -22.49
N PHE A 97 -9.25 9.37 -22.91
CA PHE A 97 -9.30 8.69 -24.23
C PHE A 97 -10.08 7.37 -24.23
N ALA A 98 -10.41 6.82 -23.05
CA ALA A 98 -11.28 5.65 -22.90
C ALA A 98 -12.79 5.99 -22.89
N ARG A 99 -13.13 7.26 -23.12
CA ARG A 99 -14.49 7.70 -23.49
C ARG A 99 -14.62 7.69 -25.01
#